data_AF-A0A9E5XTM6-F1
#
_entry.id   AF-A0A9E5XTM6-F1
#
_cell.length_a   1.000
_cell.length_b   1.000
_cell.length_c   1.000
_cell.angle_alpha   90.00
_cell.angle_beta   90.00
_cell.angle_gamma   90.00
#
_symmetry.space_group_name_H-M   'P 1'
#
loop_
_entity.id
_entity.type
_entity.pdbx_description
1 polymer ?
#
loop_
_entity_poly.entity_id
_entity_poly.type
_entity_poly.pdbx_seq_one_letter_code
_entity_poly.pdbx_strand_id
1 'polypeptide(L)'
;MKTTGIIMLILAAVLFATNPDKDDFKEYMAAKIKEEIVKETRDKGEVAGIFKPFAEGLAELGGALGTTFTERDNYYLFSIYTFQLPSNPDEKPVKFLGIAKQFIALDNE
;
A
#
# COMPACT_ATOMS: atom_id res chain seq x y z
N MET A 1 -12.36 22.48 26.18
CA MET A 1 -10.92 22.58 25.87
C MET A 1 -10.10 21.43 26.44
N LYS A 2 -10.15 21.11 27.75
CA LYS A 2 -9.38 19.97 28.33
C LYS A 2 -9.74 18.61 27.71
N THR A 3 -11.04 18.29 27.58
CA THR A 3 -11.51 17.01 27.04
C THR A 3 -11.14 16.82 25.56
N THR A 4 -11.28 17.88 24.76
CA THR A 4 -10.92 17.86 23.33
C THR A 4 -9.42 17.61 23.13
N GLY A 5 -8.56 18.22 23.94
CA GLY A 5 -7.11 17.99 23.89
C GLY A 5 -6.74 16.56 24.27
N ILE A 6 -7.38 15.98 25.29
CA ILE A 6 -7.18 14.59 25.69
C ILE A 6 -7.61 13.63 24.57
N ILE A 7 -8.77 13.87 23.95
CA ILE A 7 -9.26 13.05 22.83
C ILE A 7 -8.27 13.11 21.65
N MET A 8 -7.77 14.30 21.29
CA MET A 8 -6.79 14.42 20.21
C MET A 8 -5.48 13.68 20.52
N LEU A 9 -4.99 13.73 21.76
CA LEU A 9 -3.80 12.99 22.17
C LEU A 9 -4.00 11.47 22.08
N ILE A 10 -5.16 10.98 22.50
CA ILE A 10 -5.52 9.56 22.38
C ILE A 10 -5.58 9.15 20.91
N LEU A 11 -6.23 9.95 20.05
CA LEU A 11 -6.30 9.69 18.61
C LEU A 11 -4.91 9.64 17.98
N ALA A 12 -4.03 10.60 18.31
CA ALA A 12 -2.66 10.60 17.81
C ALA A 12 -1.87 9.37 18.28
N ALA A 13 -2.01 8.95 19.53
CA ALA A 13 -1.36 7.75 20.06
C ALA A 13 -1.85 6.48 19.35
N VAL A 14 -3.16 6.38 19.10
CA VAL A 14 -3.75 5.25 18.35
C VAL A 14 -3.22 5.23 16.93
N LEU A 15 -3.22 6.36 16.22
CA LEU A 15 -2.70 6.45 14.86
C LEU A 15 -1.21 6.12 14.79
N PHE A 16 -0.42 6.58 15.74
CA PHE A 16 1.00 6.24 15.85
C PHE A 16 1.21 4.73 16.04
N ALA A 17 0.46 4.10 16.95
CA ALA A 17 0.56 2.66 17.21
C ALA A 17 0.02 1.78 16.08
N THR A 18 -0.87 2.32 15.24
CA THR A 18 -1.53 1.59 14.13
C THR A 18 -1.04 2.05 12.76
N ASN A 19 -0.03 2.92 12.71
CA ASN A 19 0.63 3.32 11.47
C ASN A 19 1.33 2.08 10.89
N PRO A 20 0.91 1.61 9.70
CA PRO A 20 1.44 0.37 9.16
C PRO A 20 2.94 0.49 8.85
N ASP A 21 3.59 -0.66 8.72
CA ASP A 21 4.96 -0.80 8.23
C ASP A 21 5.01 -1.41 6.81
N LYS A 22 6.20 -1.78 6.33
CA LYS A 22 6.39 -2.36 4.99
C LYS A 22 5.82 -3.77 4.87
N ASP A 23 5.84 -4.54 5.95
CA ASP A 23 5.34 -5.92 5.95
C ASP A 23 3.81 -5.92 5.90
N ASP A 24 3.16 -5.04 6.68
CA ASP A 24 1.71 -4.80 6.59
C ASP A 24 1.27 -4.46 5.15
N PHE A 25 2.06 -3.63 4.46
CA PHE A 25 1.76 -3.23 3.09
C PHE A 25 1.94 -4.38 2.09
N LYS A 26 2.98 -5.19 2.26
CA LYS A 26 3.20 -6.39 1.44
C LYS A 26 2.03 -7.36 1.56
N GLU A 27 1.57 -7.60 2.78
CA GLU A 27 0.42 -8.48 3.05
C GLU A 27 -0.86 -7.93 2.42
N TYR A 28 -1.12 -6.63 2.59
CA TYR A 28 -2.26 -5.96 1.97
C TYR A 28 -2.26 -6.11 0.45
N MET A 29 -1.13 -5.81 -0.21
CA MET A 29 -1.02 -5.88 -1.66
C MET A 29 -1.16 -7.31 -2.18
N ALA A 30 -0.54 -8.29 -1.52
CA ALA A 30 -0.69 -9.69 -1.88
C ALA A 30 -2.15 -10.17 -1.75
N ALA A 31 -2.84 -9.77 -0.69
CA ALA A 31 -4.25 -10.08 -0.49
C ALA A 31 -5.14 -9.41 -1.55
N LYS A 32 -4.90 -8.13 -1.85
CA LYS A 32 -5.66 -7.37 -2.85
C LYS A 32 -5.49 -7.90 -4.25
N ILE A 33 -4.27 -8.23 -4.66
CA ILE A 33 -4.03 -8.87 -5.96
C ILE A 33 -4.73 -10.21 -6.05
N LYS A 34 -4.65 -11.04 -5.00
CA LYS A 34 -5.33 -12.33 -5.01
C LYS A 34 -6.84 -12.15 -5.12
N GLU A 35 -7.41 -11.19 -4.42
CA GLU A 35 -8.83 -10.83 -4.52
C GLU A 35 -9.20 -10.41 -5.95
N GLU A 36 -8.38 -9.56 -6.57
CA GLU A 36 -8.62 -9.04 -7.91
C GLU A 36 -8.48 -10.13 -8.98
N ILE A 37 -7.42 -10.95 -8.94
CA ILE A 37 -7.24 -12.09 -9.86
C ILE A 37 -8.42 -13.07 -9.77
N VAL A 38 -8.92 -13.36 -8.56
CA VAL A 38 -10.05 -14.27 -8.36
C VAL A 38 -11.35 -13.68 -8.94
N LYS A 39 -11.57 -12.37 -8.78
CA LYS A 39 -12.70 -11.68 -9.43
C LYS A 39 -12.56 -11.72 -10.95
N GLU A 40 -11.38 -11.43 -11.46
CA GLU A 40 -11.11 -11.39 -12.91
C GLU A 40 -11.16 -12.75 -13.60
N THR A 41 -10.77 -13.83 -12.93
CA THR A 41 -10.90 -15.20 -13.47
C THR A 41 -12.36 -15.57 -13.76
N ARG A 42 -13.31 -14.88 -13.10
CA ARG A 42 -14.75 -15.03 -13.35
C ARG A 42 -15.21 -14.21 -14.56
N ASP A 43 -14.57 -13.09 -14.85
CA ASP A 43 -15.00 -12.06 -15.82
C ASP A 43 -13.93 -11.76 -16.91
N LYS A 44 -13.04 -12.68 -17.30
CA LYS A 44 -12.11 -12.54 -18.45
C LYS A 44 -11.35 -11.18 -18.53
N GLY A 45 -10.98 -10.54 -17.43
CA GLY A 45 -10.33 -9.22 -17.45
C GLY A 45 -8.96 -9.18 -16.77
N GLU A 46 -8.26 -8.06 -16.99
CA GLU A 46 -6.91 -7.78 -16.49
C GLU A 46 -6.96 -7.31 -15.03
N VAL A 47 -5.88 -7.56 -14.25
CA VAL A 47 -5.75 -7.00 -12.89
C VAL A 47 -5.93 -5.49 -12.93
N ALA A 48 -6.75 -4.94 -12.03
CA ALA A 48 -7.00 -3.50 -11.94
C ALA A 48 -5.68 -2.69 -12.02
N GLY A 49 -5.67 -1.66 -12.88
CA GLY A 49 -4.44 -1.02 -13.37
C GLY A 49 -3.48 -0.53 -12.29
N ILE A 50 -3.97 -0.14 -11.11
CA ILE A 50 -3.12 0.30 -9.99
C ILE A 50 -2.36 -0.83 -9.30
N PHE A 51 -2.87 -2.06 -9.37
CA PHE A 51 -2.23 -3.25 -8.82
C PHE A 51 -1.39 -4.01 -9.85
N LYS A 52 -1.54 -3.69 -11.14
CA LYS A 52 -0.81 -4.32 -12.24
C LYS A 52 0.72 -4.29 -12.05
N PRO A 53 1.36 -3.16 -11.69
CA PRO A 53 2.81 -3.17 -11.47
C PRO A 53 3.22 -4.13 -10.35
N PHE A 54 2.45 -4.20 -9.26
CA PHE A 54 2.75 -5.12 -8.16
C PHE A 54 2.53 -6.58 -8.57
N ALA A 55 1.53 -6.86 -9.42
CA ALA A 55 1.30 -8.20 -9.98
C ALA A 55 2.48 -8.66 -10.86
N GLU A 56 2.95 -7.76 -11.72
CA GLU A 56 4.07 -8.01 -12.63
C GLU A 56 5.35 -8.30 -11.86
N GLY A 57 5.70 -7.48 -10.86
CA GLY A 57 6.90 -7.73 -10.08
C GLY A 57 6.78 -8.99 -9.19
N LEU A 58 5.57 -9.38 -8.74
CA LEU A 58 5.37 -10.64 -8.01
C LEU A 58 5.65 -11.85 -8.90
N ALA A 59 5.23 -11.79 -10.16
CA ALA A 59 5.48 -12.82 -11.16
C ALA A 59 6.96 -12.88 -11.55
N GLU A 60 7.61 -11.72 -11.71
CA GLU A 60 9.03 -11.63 -12.09
C GLU A 60 9.96 -12.14 -10.98
N LEU A 61 9.64 -11.85 -9.71
CA LEU A 61 10.54 -12.09 -8.57
C LEU A 61 10.04 -13.13 -7.57
N GLY A 62 9.03 -13.93 -7.94
CA GLY A 62 8.56 -15.07 -7.16
C GLY A 62 8.11 -14.73 -5.72
N GLY A 63 7.61 -13.52 -5.47
CA GLY A 63 7.11 -13.09 -4.15
C GLY A 63 8.09 -12.28 -3.27
N ALA A 64 9.27 -11.92 -3.77
CA ALA A 64 10.28 -11.16 -3.03
C ALA A 64 10.05 -9.63 -2.96
N LEU A 65 8.96 -9.11 -3.53
CA LEU A 65 8.78 -7.66 -3.78
C LEU A 65 8.66 -6.74 -2.56
N GLY A 66 8.22 -7.25 -1.41
CA GLY A 66 7.71 -6.39 -0.33
C GLY A 66 8.72 -5.39 0.26
N THR A 67 10.02 -5.63 0.11
CA THR A 67 11.06 -4.82 0.76
C THR A 67 11.96 -4.06 -0.21
N THR A 68 12.23 -4.59 -1.41
CA THR A 68 13.23 -4.01 -2.33
C THR A 68 12.69 -2.86 -3.17
N PHE A 69 11.39 -2.86 -3.51
CA PHE A 69 10.80 -1.90 -4.45
C PHE A 69 9.73 -1.01 -3.83
N THR A 70 9.61 -1.08 -2.50
CA THR A 70 8.70 -0.26 -1.72
C THR A 70 9.51 0.68 -0.84
N GLU A 71 9.44 1.97 -1.16
CA GLU A 71 9.90 3.03 -0.27
C GLU A 71 8.77 3.40 0.70
N ARG A 72 9.12 3.67 1.96
CA ARG A 72 8.16 4.07 3.00
C ARG A 72 8.61 5.37 3.62
N ASP A 73 7.84 6.43 3.36
CA ASP A 73 7.99 7.73 4.02
C ASP A 73 7.11 7.75 5.27
N ASN A 74 7.72 7.70 6.46
CA ASN A 74 7.00 7.63 7.73
C ASN A 74 6.79 9.03 8.33
N TYR A 75 5.53 9.46 8.46
CA TYR A 75 5.11 10.73 9.06
C TYR A 75 4.55 10.55 10.49
N TYR A 76 4.97 9.49 11.17
CA TYR A 76 4.56 9.07 12.53
C TYR A 76 3.12 8.57 12.63
N LEU A 77 2.14 9.37 12.21
CA LEU A 77 0.70 9.02 12.30
C LEU A 77 0.19 8.26 11.07
N PHE A 78 0.90 8.41 9.95
CA PHE A 78 0.63 7.76 8.69
C PHE A 78 1.97 7.56 7.96
N SER A 79 1.94 6.77 6.90
CA SER A 79 3.08 6.59 6.00
C SER A 79 2.64 6.67 4.55
N ILE A 80 3.53 7.12 3.66
CA ILE A 80 3.35 6.99 2.22
C ILE A 80 4.21 5.85 1.72
N TYR A 81 3.61 4.97 0.93
CA TYR A 81 4.26 3.83 0.31
C TYR A 81 4.38 4.11 -1.17
N THR A 82 5.62 4.19 -1.65
CA THR A 82 5.91 4.42 -3.05
C THR A 82 6.46 3.14 -3.65
N PHE A 83 5.81 2.65 -4.69
CA PHE A 83 6.16 1.41 -5.38
C PHE A 83 6.55 1.72 -6.82
N GLN A 84 7.72 1.22 -7.24
CA GLN A 84 8.22 1.38 -8.61
C GLN A 84 8.93 0.11 -9.07
N LEU A 85 8.56 -0.40 -10.25
CA LEU A 85 9.25 -1.54 -10.85
C LEU A 85 10.56 -1.08 -11.51
N PRO A 86 11.69 -1.75 -11.27
CA PRO A 86 12.93 -1.48 -11.99
C PRO A 86 12.81 -1.76 -13.50
N SER A 87 11.94 -2.71 -13.85
CA SER A 87 11.71 -3.16 -15.23
C SER A 87 11.03 -2.06 -16.07
N ASN A 88 10.28 -1.16 -15.44
CA ASN A 88 9.58 -0.03 -16.07
C ASN A 88 9.91 1.29 -15.35
N PRO A 89 11.15 1.79 -15.44
CA PRO A 89 11.59 2.99 -14.71
C PRO A 89 10.90 4.27 -15.21
N ASP A 90 10.38 4.25 -16.44
CA ASP A 90 9.68 5.38 -17.07
C ASP A 90 8.21 5.49 -16.64
N GLU A 91 7.67 4.48 -15.94
CA GLU A 91 6.31 4.54 -15.39
C GLU A 91 6.27 5.37 -14.11
N LYS A 92 5.18 6.12 -13.93
CA LYS A 92 4.92 6.87 -12.70
C LYS A 92 4.87 5.89 -11.52
N PRO A 93 5.59 6.16 -10.43
CA PRO A 93 5.54 5.30 -9.26
C PRO A 93 4.14 5.31 -8.65
N VAL A 94 3.64 4.15 -8.27
CA VAL A 94 2.32 4.01 -7.63
C VAL A 94 2.46 4.37 -6.15
N LYS A 95 1.52 5.16 -5.62
CA LYS A 95 1.56 5.62 -4.22
C LYS A 95 0.34 5.15 -3.43
N PHE A 96 0.58 4.81 -2.18
CA PHE A 96 -0.47 4.45 -1.23
C PHE A 96 -0.28 5.19 0.11
N LEU A 97 -1.37 5.72 0.65
CA LEU A 97 -1.43 6.21 2.03
C LEU A 97 -1.71 5.02 2.95
N GLY A 98 -0.80 4.75 3.87
CA GLY A 98 -1.01 3.83 4.99
C GLY A 98 -1.36 4.58 6.27
N ILE A 99 -2.53 4.32 6.84
CA ILE A 99 -3.00 4.93 8.08
C ILE A 99 -3.93 3.96 8.81
N ALA A 100 -3.79 3.83 10.13
CA ALA A 100 -4.67 2.99 10.95
C ALA A 100 -4.88 1.56 10.42
N LYS A 101 -3.78 0.87 10.01
CA LYS A 101 -3.79 -0.45 9.36
C LYS A 101 -4.59 -0.54 8.05
N GLN A 102 -4.93 0.60 7.45
CA GLN A 102 -5.57 0.67 6.15
C GLN A 102 -4.62 1.26 5.11
N PHE A 103 -4.86 0.90 3.85
CA PHE A 103 -4.13 1.41 2.70
C PHE A 103 -5.09 1.97 1.66
N ILE A 104 -4.81 3.19 1.24
CA ILE A 104 -5.61 3.95 0.28
C ILE A 104 -4.70 4.30 -0.90
N ALA A 105 -5.10 3.87 -2.09
CA ALA A 105 -4.47 4.30 -3.33
C ALA A 105 -4.50 5.82 -3.47
N LEU A 106 -3.35 6.43 -3.72
CA LEU A 106 -3.26 7.83 -4.08
C LEU A 106 -3.21 7.89 -5.59
N ASP A 107 -4.28 8.42 -6.20
CA ASP A 107 -4.35 8.58 -7.64
C ASP A 107 -3.18 9.44 -8.13
N ASN A 108 -2.53 8.97 -9.18
CA ASN A 108 -1.50 9.70 -9.89
C ASN A 108 -1.99 9.90 -11.33
N GLU A 109 -2.95 10.82 -11.54
CA GLU A 109 -3.25 11.33 -12.89
C GLU A 109 -1.97 11.78 -13.60
#